data_AF-A0A9D8QIC5-F1
#
_entry.id   AF-A0A9D8QIC5-F1
#
_cell.length_a   1.000
_cell.length_b   1.000
_cell.length_c   1.000
_cell.angle_alpha   90.00
_cell.angle_beta   90.00
_cell.angle_gamma   90.00
#
_symmetry.space_group_name_H-M   'P 1'
#
loop_
_entity.id
_entity.type
_entity.pdbx_description
1 polymer ?
#
loop_
_entity_poly.entity_id
_entity_poly.type
_entity_poly.pdbx_seq_one_letter_code
_entity_poly.pdbx_strand_id
1 'polypeptide(L)'
;MQALRERLEATPDLPVEAVADHISQRVAERWQPLAEERADELQRYFEEHGDPVYARYSQLLLEPVRDDLQELEAAGYRIEPAFPGRLPDSVEPRTPAEERVRSFWTLVSSQDGTPRGSLVYRLYHDHTRFRIPRAPEVLALPETDPREIRAAIGRL
;
A
#
# COMPACT_ATOMS: atom_id res chain seq x y z
N MET A 1 -18.54 3.15 -6.69
CA MET A 1 -17.52 3.75 -5.80
C MET A 1 -17.52 5.25 -6.02
N GLN A 2 -17.62 6.05 -4.96
CA GLN A 2 -17.50 7.50 -5.05
C GLN A 2 -16.02 7.87 -5.20
N ALA A 3 -15.68 8.76 -6.12
CA ALA A 3 -14.28 9.18 -6.31
C ALA A 3 -13.73 9.82 -5.01
N LEU A 4 -12.43 9.63 -4.74
CA LEU A 4 -11.80 10.19 -3.54
C LEU A 4 -11.96 11.71 -3.47
N ARG A 5 -11.85 12.38 -4.63
CA ARG A 5 -12.18 13.80 -4.81
C ARG A 5 -13.56 14.20 -4.31
N GLU A 6 -14.62 13.46 -4.65
CA GLU A 6 -15.97 13.81 -4.23
C GLU A 6 -16.12 13.73 -2.69
N ARG A 7 -15.39 12.81 -2.06
CA ARG A 7 -15.34 12.69 -0.60
C ARG A 7 -14.58 13.85 0.04
N LEU A 8 -13.53 14.35 -0.60
CA LEU A 8 -12.80 15.53 -0.17
C LEU A 8 -13.64 16.81 -0.25
N GLU A 9 -14.43 16.94 -1.31
CA GLU A 9 -15.34 18.07 -1.48
C GLU A 9 -16.46 18.08 -0.42
N ALA A 10 -16.92 16.90 0.00
CA ALA A 10 -17.95 16.74 1.03
C ALA A 10 -17.42 16.91 2.47
N THR A 11 -16.17 16.51 2.73
CA THR A 11 -15.58 16.50 4.07
C THR A 11 -14.21 17.19 4.05
N PRO A 12 -14.15 18.48 4.42
CA PRO A 12 -12.89 19.13 4.74
C PRO A 12 -12.26 18.40 5.92
N ASP A 13 -11.00 17.98 5.79
CA ASP A 13 -10.27 17.15 6.77
C ASP A 13 -10.69 15.66 6.80
N LEU A 14 -10.42 14.97 5.68
CA LEU A 14 -10.72 13.56 5.50
C LEU A 14 -9.84 12.70 6.43
N PRO A 15 -10.43 11.81 7.25
CA PRO A 15 -9.67 10.95 8.14
C PRO A 15 -8.81 9.94 7.35
N VAL A 16 -7.67 9.54 7.91
CA VAL A 16 -6.74 8.59 7.25
C VAL A 16 -7.40 7.23 6.98
N GLU A 17 -8.33 6.83 7.85
CA GLU A 17 -9.17 5.63 7.71
C GLU A 17 -10.01 5.67 6.44
N ALA A 18 -10.60 6.83 6.13
CA ALA A 18 -11.39 7.01 4.92
C ALA A 18 -10.53 6.86 3.66
N VAL A 19 -9.28 7.31 3.70
CA VAL A 19 -8.30 7.12 2.62
C VAL A 19 -7.90 5.65 2.52
N ALA A 20 -7.58 4.99 3.64
CA ALA A 20 -7.22 3.58 3.67
C ALA A 20 -8.33 2.68 3.12
N ASP A 21 -9.59 2.92 3.50
CA ASP A 21 -10.75 2.17 3.03
C ASP A 21 -10.93 2.29 1.51
N HIS A 22 -10.76 3.50 0.97
CA HIS A 22 -10.84 3.75 -0.48
C HIS A 22 -9.78 2.96 -1.23
N ILE A 23 -8.53 3.02 -0.77
CA ILE A 23 -7.40 2.33 -1.39
C ILE A 23 -7.56 0.82 -1.25
N SER A 24 -7.99 0.35 -0.07
CA SER A 24 -8.21 -1.07 0.23
C SER A 24 -9.22 -1.69 -0.73
N GLN A 25 -10.31 -0.98 -1.03
CA GLN A 25 -11.29 -1.43 -2.03
C GLN A 25 -10.68 -1.53 -3.44
N ARG A 26 -9.92 -0.53 -3.89
CA ARG A 26 -9.24 -0.58 -5.19
C ARG A 26 -8.24 -1.73 -5.30
N VAL A 27 -7.48 -1.97 -4.23
CA VAL A 27 -6.56 -3.10 -4.14
C VAL A 27 -7.32 -4.42 -4.19
N ALA A 28 -8.39 -4.56 -3.40
CA ALA A 28 -9.21 -5.77 -3.35
C ALA A 28 -9.86 -6.11 -4.71
N GLU A 29 -10.27 -5.10 -5.48
CA GLU A 29 -10.86 -5.29 -6.81
C GLU A 29 -9.83 -5.67 -7.89
N ARG A 30 -8.57 -5.22 -7.76
CA ARG A 30 -7.55 -5.35 -8.82
C ARG A 30 -6.53 -6.46 -8.58
N TRP A 31 -6.23 -6.85 -7.33
CA TRP A 31 -5.08 -7.69 -7.02
C TRP A 31 -5.11 -9.03 -7.78
N GLN A 32 -6.20 -9.78 -7.67
CA GLN A 32 -6.29 -11.11 -8.26
C GLN A 32 -6.41 -11.05 -9.79
N PRO A 33 -7.30 -10.24 -10.38
CA PRO A 33 -7.37 -10.13 -11.84
C PRO A 33 -6.03 -9.70 -12.47
N LEU A 34 -5.31 -8.78 -11.83
CA LEU A 34 -3.99 -8.36 -12.32
C LEU A 34 -2.95 -9.49 -12.25
N ALA A 35 -2.92 -10.25 -11.15
CA ALA A 35 -2.02 -11.37 -10.99
C ALA A 35 -2.30 -12.47 -12.04
N GLU A 36 -3.57 -12.70 -12.36
CA GLU A 36 -4.00 -13.67 -13.38
C GLU A 36 -3.72 -13.18 -14.80
N GLU A 37 -4.07 -11.93 -15.14
CA GLU A 37 -3.81 -11.31 -16.46
C GLU A 37 -2.32 -11.30 -16.79
N ARG A 38 -1.47 -11.07 -15.78
CA ARG A 38 -0.01 -10.93 -15.94
C ARG A 38 0.76 -12.15 -15.46
N ALA A 39 0.11 -13.29 -15.25
CA ALA A 39 0.72 -14.47 -14.66
C ALA A 39 2.01 -14.90 -15.37
N ASP A 40 1.96 -15.05 -16.71
CA ASP A 40 3.12 -15.48 -17.51
C ASP A 40 4.26 -14.44 -17.51
N GLU A 41 3.92 -13.16 -17.47
CA GLU A 41 4.91 -12.07 -17.41
C GLU A 41 5.62 -12.08 -16.05
N LEU A 42 4.85 -12.14 -14.97
CA LEU A 42 5.36 -12.09 -13.59
C LEU A 42 6.11 -13.37 -13.23
N GLN A 43 5.62 -14.53 -13.64
CA GLN A 43 6.31 -15.82 -13.44
C GLN A 43 7.68 -15.82 -14.12
N ARG A 44 7.76 -15.43 -15.39
CA ARG A 44 9.06 -15.31 -16.09
C ARG A 44 9.98 -14.31 -15.42
N TYR A 45 9.45 -13.16 -15.01
CA TYR A 45 10.26 -12.16 -14.30
C TYR A 45 10.79 -12.69 -12.97
N PHE A 46 10.02 -13.49 -12.24
CA PHE A 46 10.45 -14.16 -11.01
C PHE A 46 11.53 -15.20 -11.28
N GLU A 47 11.40 -16.02 -12.34
CA GLU A 47 12.42 -17.01 -12.71
C GLU A 47 13.76 -16.34 -13.06
N GLU A 48 13.71 -15.17 -13.68
CA GLU A 48 14.89 -14.42 -14.09
C GLU A 48 15.51 -13.58 -12.95
N HIS A 49 14.69 -13.00 -12.07
CA HIS A 49 15.14 -11.98 -11.11
C HIS A 49 14.83 -12.29 -9.65
N GLY A 50 13.93 -13.24 -9.36
CA GLY A 50 13.45 -13.58 -8.02
C GLY A 50 12.51 -12.54 -7.41
N ASP A 51 12.72 -12.24 -6.13
CA ASP A 51 11.89 -11.34 -5.30
C ASP A 51 11.55 -9.95 -5.88
N PRO A 52 12.38 -9.30 -6.70
CA PRO A 52 12.01 -8.04 -7.35
C PRO A 52 10.69 -8.08 -8.13
N VAL A 53 10.18 -9.28 -8.50
CA VAL A 53 8.84 -9.44 -9.07
C VAL A 53 7.75 -8.81 -8.19
N TYR A 54 7.90 -8.86 -6.86
CA TYR A 54 6.89 -8.38 -5.92
C TYR A 54 6.82 -6.85 -5.88
N ALA A 55 7.97 -6.19 -6.11
CA ALA A 55 8.00 -4.75 -6.33
C ALA A 55 7.32 -4.38 -7.66
N ARG A 56 7.61 -5.12 -8.74
CA ARG A 56 6.97 -4.92 -10.06
C ARG A 56 5.45 -5.12 -9.97
N TYR A 57 5.01 -6.20 -9.34
CA TYR A 57 3.58 -6.48 -9.10
C TYR A 57 2.92 -5.35 -8.30
N SER A 58 3.55 -4.88 -7.22
CA SER A 58 3.01 -3.76 -6.44
C SER A 58 2.95 -2.45 -7.23
N GLN A 59 3.94 -2.17 -8.09
CA GLN A 59 3.90 -1.00 -8.96
C GLN A 59 2.70 -1.02 -9.91
N LEU A 60 2.42 -2.18 -10.52
CA LEU A 60 1.28 -2.39 -11.40
C LEU A 60 -0.05 -2.35 -10.63
N LEU A 61 -0.11 -2.95 -9.44
CA LEU A 61 -1.32 -2.99 -8.62
C LEU A 61 -1.71 -1.60 -8.13
N LEU A 62 -0.73 -0.82 -7.69
CA LEU A 62 -0.95 0.49 -7.06
C LEU A 62 -0.99 1.65 -8.07
N GLU A 63 -1.01 1.37 -9.36
CA GLU A 63 -1.09 2.41 -10.38
C GLU A 63 -2.32 3.32 -10.24
N PRO A 64 -3.57 2.82 -10.15
CA PRO A 64 -4.74 3.68 -9.98
C PRO A 64 -4.76 4.40 -8.62
N VAL A 65 -4.12 3.79 -7.62
CA VAL A 65 -3.99 4.37 -6.28
C VAL A 65 -3.09 5.60 -6.33
N ARG A 66 -2.04 5.61 -7.17
CA ARG A 66 -1.18 6.79 -7.34
C ARG A 66 -1.98 7.98 -7.86
N ASP A 67 -2.90 7.76 -8.81
CA ASP A 67 -3.74 8.83 -9.35
C ASP A 67 -4.67 9.41 -8.27
N ASP A 68 -5.30 8.56 -7.45
CA ASP A 68 -6.12 9.02 -6.31
C ASP A 68 -5.31 9.84 -5.30
N LEU A 69 -4.09 9.40 -5.00
CA LEU A 69 -3.23 10.10 -4.04
C LEU A 69 -2.74 11.43 -4.60
N GLN A 70 -2.52 11.53 -5.91
CA GLN A 70 -2.24 12.81 -6.56
C GLN A 70 -3.42 13.80 -6.43
N GLU A 71 -4.67 13.33 -6.45
CA GLU A 71 -5.84 14.19 -6.18
C GLU A 71 -5.84 14.73 -4.74
N LEU A 72 -5.45 13.90 -3.76
CA LEU A 72 -5.26 14.35 -2.38
C LEU A 72 -4.14 15.40 -2.27
N GLU A 73 -3.01 15.16 -2.93
CA GLU A 73 -1.89 16.11 -2.96
C GLU A 73 -2.29 17.43 -3.63
N ALA A 74 -3.06 17.38 -4.72
CA ALA A 74 -3.62 18.57 -5.39
C ALA A 74 -4.61 19.33 -4.50
N ALA A 75 -5.30 18.64 -3.59
CA ALA A 75 -6.13 19.23 -2.55
C ALA A 75 -5.34 19.74 -1.33
N GLY A 76 -4.00 19.67 -1.37
CA GLY A 76 -3.08 20.21 -0.37
C GLY A 76 -2.66 19.22 0.72
N TYR A 77 -3.12 17.97 0.70
CA TYR A 77 -2.59 16.95 1.62
C TYR A 77 -1.14 16.63 1.28
N ARG A 78 -0.40 16.11 2.26
CA ARG A 78 0.98 15.65 2.06
C ARG A 78 1.06 14.16 2.32
N ILE A 79 1.64 13.41 1.38
CA ILE A 79 1.76 11.95 1.43
C ILE A 79 3.23 11.58 1.30
N GLU A 80 3.89 11.32 2.43
CA GLU A 80 5.35 11.14 2.45
C GLU A 80 5.80 10.01 3.39
N PRO A 81 6.71 9.11 2.93
CA PRO A 81 7.20 8.96 1.55
C PRO A 81 6.08 8.53 0.58
N ALA A 82 6.26 8.69 -0.74
CA ALA A 82 5.25 8.27 -1.71
C ALA A 82 4.75 6.83 -1.48
N PHE A 83 3.44 6.62 -1.56
CA PHE A 83 2.82 5.31 -1.31
C PHE A 83 3.34 4.23 -2.29
N PRO A 84 3.62 3.00 -1.84
CA PRO A 84 3.33 2.43 -0.52
C PRO A 84 4.36 2.76 0.57
N GLY A 85 5.43 3.46 0.25
CA GLY A 85 6.55 3.75 1.13
C GLY A 85 7.88 3.27 0.54
N ARG A 86 8.92 3.22 1.37
CA ARG A 86 10.29 2.88 0.93
C ARG A 86 10.72 1.52 1.46
N LEU A 87 11.48 0.77 0.65
CA LEU A 87 12.00 -0.54 1.06
C LEU A 87 12.85 -0.50 2.35
N PRO A 88 13.76 0.48 2.58
CA PRO A 88 14.47 0.61 3.85
C PRO A 88 13.56 0.87 5.06
N ASP A 89 12.34 1.36 4.79
CA ASP A 89 11.34 1.65 5.81
C ASP A 89 10.35 0.51 6.06
N SER A 90 10.38 -0.52 5.21
CA SER A 90 9.51 -1.68 5.31
C SER A 90 9.88 -2.59 6.48
N VAL A 91 8.90 -3.39 6.91
CA VAL A 91 9.04 -4.42 7.93
C VAL A 91 8.63 -5.75 7.34
N GLU A 92 9.49 -6.76 7.45
CA GLU A 92 9.20 -8.13 7.02
C GLU A 92 9.56 -9.09 8.16
N PRO A 93 8.58 -9.62 8.91
CA PRO A 93 8.83 -10.58 9.97
C PRO A 93 9.46 -11.87 9.44
N ARG A 94 10.20 -12.55 10.31
CA ARG A 94 10.77 -13.88 10.01
C ARG A 94 9.69 -14.97 10.11
N THR A 95 8.84 -15.07 9.10
CA THR A 95 7.89 -16.18 8.86
C THR A 95 8.48 -17.24 7.90
N PRO A 96 7.79 -18.36 7.62
CA PRO A 96 8.19 -19.27 6.54
C PRO A 96 8.32 -18.54 5.19
N ALA A 97 9.17 -19.07 4.31
CA ALA A 97 9.46 -18.45 3.02
C ALA A 97 8.23 -18.43 2.09
N GLU A 98 7.32 -19.38 2.28
CA GLU A 98 6.11 -19.59 1.50
C GLU A 98 4.98 -18.61 1.88
N GLU A 99 5.09 -17.95 3.04
CA GLU A 99 4.08 -17.09 3.64
C GLU A 99 4.73 -15.86 4.28
N ARG A 100 5.41 -15.05 3.45
CA ARG A 100 5.94 -13.76 3.89
C ARG A 100 4.87 -12.69 3.86
N VAL A 101 5.08 -11.70 4.72
CA VAL A 101 4.40 -10.41 4.65
C VAL A 101 5.45 -9.32 4.73
N ARG A 102 5.42 -8.39 3.77
CA ARG A 102 6.17 -7.16 3.85
C ARG A 102 5.21 -5.99 3.98
N SER A 103 5.39 -5.22 5.03
CA SER A 103 4.61 -4.04 5.33
C SER A 103 5.41 -2.79 5.00
N PHE A 104 4.83 -1.89 4.21
CA PHE A 104 5.34 -0.55 3.92
C PHE A 104 4.39 0.47 4.54
N TRP A 105 4.85 1.70 4.73
CA TRP A 105 4.01 2.77 5.23
C TRP A 105 4.34 4.13 4.61
N THR A 106 3.35 5.01 4.62
CA THR A 106 3.45 6.44 4.30
C THR A 106 2.71 7.27 5.33
N LEU A 107 3.19 8.48 5.63
CA LEU A 107 2.49 9.44 6.47
C LEU A 107 1.52 10.26 5.63
N VAL A 108 0.32 10.49 6.15
CA VAL A 108 -0.66 11.43 5.61
C VAL A 108 -0.74 12.64 6.53
N SER A 109 -0.53 13.83 5.99
CA SER A 109 -0.75 15.10 6.69
C SER A 109 -1.81 15.93 5.98
N SER A 110 -2.57 16.71 6.74
CA SER A 110 -3.54 17.67 6.20
C SER A 110 -2.85 18.89 5.58
N GLN A 111 -3.66 19.78 5.01
CA GLN A 111 -3.24 20.98 4.28
C GLN A 111 -2.38 21.96 5.09
N ASP A 112 -2.62 22.02 6.40
CA ASP A 112 -1.85 22.82 7.36
C ASP A 112 -0.55 22.15 7.80
N GLY A 113 -0.26 20.94 7.30
CA GLY A 113 0.91 20.14 7.65
C GLY A 113 0.71 19.27 8.90
N THR A 114 -0.46 19.30 9.54
CA THR A 114 -0.75 18.47 10.72
C THR A 114 -0.76 16.98 10.33
N PRO A 115 0.10 16.14 10.93
CA PRO A 115 0.07 14.69 10.72
C PRO A 115 -1.28 14.09 11.15
N ARG A 116 -1.89 13.28 10.29
CA ARG A 116 -3.22 12.67 10.51
C ARG A 116 -3.17 11.18 10.80
N GLY A 117 -2.08 10.53 10.42
CA GLY A 117 -1.85 9.11 10.62
C GLY A 117 -1.00 8.57 9.49
N SER A 118 -0.91 7.25 9.40
CA SER A 118 -0.18 6.57 8.34
C SER A 118 -1.03 5.54 7.62
N LEU A 119 -0.77 5.38 6.32
CA LEU A 119 -1.29 4.27 5.53
C LEU A 119 -0.26 3.17 5.52
N VAL A 120 -0.67 1.95 5.83
CA VAL A 120 0.17 0.74 5.81
C VAL A 120 -0.28 -0.16 4.66
N TYR A 121 0.64 -0.50 3.77
CA TYR A 121 0.43 -1.50 2.70
C TYR A 121 1.12 -2.80 3.08
N ARG A 122 0.38 -3.91 3.14
CA ARG A 122 0.91 -5.26 3.44
C ARG A 122 0.82 -6.13 2.20
N LEU A 123 1.98 -6.55 1.70
CA LEU A 123 2.09 -7.49 0.59
C LEU A 123 2.43 -8.89 1.10
N TYR A 124 1.50 -9.82 0.88
CA TYR A 124 1.72 -11.23 1.13
C TYR A 124 2.34 -11.89 -0.08
N HIS A 125 3.40 -12.67 0.11
CA HIS A 125 4.17 -13.24 -0.98
C HIS A 125 4.94 -14.51 -0.58
N ASP A 126 5.48 -15.19 -1.58
CA ASP A 126 6.16 -16.49 -1.47
C ASP A 126 7.56 -16.39 -2.11
N HIS A 127 8.63 -16.60 -1.36
CA HIS A 127 9.99 -16.57 -1.91
C HIS A 127 10.36 -17.81 -2.72
N THR A 128 9.55 -18.87 -2.68
CA THR A 128 9.85 -20.15 -3.34
C THR A 128 9.31 -20.23 -4.77
N ARG A 129 8.28 -19.44 -5.07
CA ARG A 129 7.63 -19.32 -6.38
C ARG A 129 6.88 -18.00 -6.46
N PHE A 130 6.62 -17.49 -7.65
CA PHE A 130 5.71 -16.36 -7.78
C PHE A 130 4.30 -16.76 -7.33
N ARG A 131 3.86 -16.21 -6.20
CA ARG A 131 2.52 -16.42 -5.65
C ARG A 131 2.14 -15.27 -4.73
N ILE A 132 0.92 -14.78 -4.89
CA ILE A 132 0.26 -13.84 -3.98
C ILE A 132 -0.79 -14.64 -3.22
N PRO A 133 -0.48 -15.19 -2.02
CA PRO A 133 -1.32 -16.19 -1.36
C PRO A 133 -2.64 -15.64 -0.82
N ARG A 134 -2.75 -14.31 -0.65
CA ARG A 134 -3.96 -13.60 -0.23
C ARG A 134 -3.90 -12.15 -0.69
N ALA A 135 -5.07 -11.49 -0.67
CA ALA A 135 -5.20 -10.09 -1.02
C ALA A 135 -4.20 -9.22 -0.22
N PRO A 136 -3.45 -8.32 -0.87
CA PRO A 136 -2.72 -7.28 -0.17
C PRO A 136 -3.67 -6.40 0.64
N GLU A 137 -3.22 -5.94 1.81
CA GLU A 137 -4.03 -5.13 2.71
C GLU A 137 -3.56 -3.68 2.70
N VAL A 138 -4.51 -2.75 2.85
CA VAL A 138 -4.24 -1.36 3.16
C VAL A 138 -4.97 -0.99 4.43
N LEU A 139 -4.22 -0.50 5.42
CA LEU A 139 -4.71 -0.18 6.76
C LEU A 139 -4.36 1.27 7.10
N ALA A 140 -5.19 1.89 7.94
CA ALA A 140 -4.85 3.15 8.59
C ALA A 140 -4.30 2.87 10.00
N LEU A 141 -3.27 3.63 10.36
CA LEU A 141 -2.73 3.68 11.72
C LEU A 141 -2.76 5.12 12.22
N PRO A 142 -3.14 5.38 13.48
CA PRO A 142 -3.08 6.73 14.05
C PRO A 142 -1.63 7.19 14.29
N GLU A 143 -0.67 6.27 14.33
CA GLU A 143 0.74 6.61 14.55
C GLU A 143 1.32 7.44 13.41
N THR A 144 2.05 8.49 13.78
CA THR A 144 2.71 9.44 12.86
C THR A 144 4.22 9.49 13.03
N ASP A 145 4.77 8.94 14.13
CA ASP A 145 6.21 8.78 14.32
C ASP A 145 6.71 7.47 13.68
N PRO A 146 7.80 7.48 12.89
CA PRO A 146 8.31 6.28 12.22
C PRO A 146 8.61 5.09 13.14
N ARG A 147 9.04 5.33 14.40
CA ARG A 147 9.33 4.26 15.36
C ARG A 147 8.03 3.66 15.88
N GLU A 148 7.04 4.50 16.18
CA GLU A 148 5.72 4.07 16.62
C GLU A 148 4.98 3.29 15.52
N ILE A 149 5.04 3.77 14.27
CA ILE A 149 4.48 3.09 13.10
C ILE A 149 5.10 1.70 12.94
N ARG A 150 6.44 1.59 13.00
CA ARG A 150 7.11 0.28 12.92
C ARG A 150 6.72 -0.65 14.06
N ALA A 151 6.60 -0.11 15.28
CA ALA A 151 6.16 -0.88 16.43
C ALA A 151 4.71 -1.35 16.28
N ALA A 152 3.82 -0.52 15.72
CA ALA A 152 2.44 -0.84 15.43
C ALA A 152 2.31 -1.92 14.36
N ILE A 153 3.07 -1.81 13.27
CA ILE A 153 3.15 -2.84 12.24
C ILE A 153 3.59 -4.19 12.83
N GLY A 154 4.52 -4.19 13.78
CA GLY A 154 4.96 -5.42 14.46
C GLY A 154 3.89 -6.09 15.34
N ARG A 155 2.75 -5.42 15.58
CA ARG A 155 1.59 -5.94 16.33
C ARG A 155 0.43 -6.40 15.43
N LEU A 156 0.53 -6.19 14.10
CA LEU A 156 -0.46 -6.62 13.08
C LEU A 156 -0.23 -8.06 12.61
#